data_AF-K1RPB6-F1
#
_entry.id   AF-K1RPB6-F1
#
_cell.length_a   1.000
_cell.length_b   1.000
_cell.length_c   1.000
_cell.angle_alpha   90.00
_cell.angle_beta   90.00
_cell.angle_gamma   90.00
#
_symmetry.space_group_name_H-M   'P 1'
#
loop_
_entity.id
_entity.type
_entity.pdbx_description
1 polymer ?
#
loop_
_entity_poly.entity_id
_entity_poly.type
_entity_poly.pdbx_seq_one_letter_code
_entity_poly.pdbx_strand_id
1 'polypeptide(L)'
;MECLQLKTCLSRKVHFLIVEAGRSRKKMEEGVSSCLTSEGFIHWEQARCYLSEMTITDGYDYFLSCVESLSPVFFEVEEHLLSKQQKEIWMKHKIYLEWIPEPHLSAVEDSLNFLNSPNPSHHILALQLMSSILERTLGDVFENESSSQCPSLLKDILNSGEINKVFGKHVVQILRALMGPPTSLNLRNVVWHGFPNIGEIPRRYGCFLYLTLPSLGKILDEKRKGIQTHRQLMKLSLNVENTCDIPDLIPQIPLVKELIEVTQPFHSRQALLQCSLELMAERRYSYAVALLLPQLEHILRLMFVSVNNCSERVLTAEDLLFDLMIYPEGPRVRDKVSHGEANLQDIPESLALAVLVAVVMVMWKCSKFTTSNENELIKDLAIFESQYCSAFHPMSIIKQKIVQILDIVAKLPDAMQYDETLSLKVLSPTFELCKEDREMFEEIQSVTEDLVLFICQDWDIQLTPKEINKW
;
A
#
# COMPACT_ATOMS: atom_id res chain seq x y z
N MET A 1 -2.17 1.41 -29.00
CA MET A 1 -2.39 2.23 -27.79
C MET A 1 -3.62 3.16 -27.86
N GLU A 2 -4.45 3.15 -28.92
CA GLU A 2 -5.72 3.92 -28.97
C GLU A 2 -6.82 3.40 -28.01
N CYS A 3 -6.55 2.34 -27.24
CA CYS A 3 -7.57 1.57 -26.52
C CYS A 3 -7.81 1.98 -25.05
N LEU A 4 -7.17 3.04 -24.53
CA LEU A 4 -7.18 3.34 -23.08
C LEU A 4 -7.83 4.68 -22.68
N GLN A 5 -8.77 5.21 -23.47
CA GLN A 5 -9.62 6.33 -23.03
C GLN A 5 -10.79 5.84 -22.16
N LEU A 6 -10.49 5.16 -21.05
CA LEU A 6 -11.50 4.79 -20.08
C LEU A 6 -11.91 6.03 -19.27
N LYS A 7 -13.18 6.46 -19.43
CA LYS A 7 -13.75 7.57 -18.63
C LYS A 7 -13.76 7.28 -17.12
N THR A 8 -13.84 6.00 -16.75
CA THR A 8 -13.82 5.51 -15.38
C THR A 8 -13.23 4.10 -15.34
N CYS A 9 -12.52 3.79 -14.25
CA CYS A 9 -12.07 2.42 -13.95
C CYS A 9 -12.93 1.76 -12.87
N LEU A 10 -14.06 2.36 -12.51
CA LEU A 10 -15.07 1.76 -11.65
C LEU A 10 -16.03 0.93 -12.51
N SER A 11 -16.37 -0.27 -12.05
CA SER A 11 -17.45 -1.05 -12.68
C SER A 11 -18.77 -0.27 -12.62
N ARG A 12 -19.69 -0.50 -13.55
CA ARG A 12 -20.97 0.26 -13.61
C ARG A 12 -21.73 0.27 -12.28
N LYS A 13 -21.77 -0.87 -11.57
CA LYS A 13 -22.42 -0.98 -10.25
C LYS A 13 -21.68 -0.16 -9.19
N VAL A 14 -20.36 -0.27 -9.14
CA VAL A 14 -19.54 0.48 -8.17
C VAL A 14 -19.60 1.99 -8.45
N HIS A 15 -19.51 2.40 -9.72
CA HIS A 15 -19.68 3.79 -10.12
C HIS A 15 -21.04 4.33 -9.70
N PHE A 16 -22.13 3.60 -9.96
CA PHE A 16 -23.46 4.05 -9.53
C PHE A 16 -23.54 4.20 -7.99
N LEU A 17 -23.06 3.21 -7.25
CA LEU A 17 -23.10 3.20 -5.79
C LEU A 17 -22.26 4.33 -5.18
N ILE A 18 -21.05 4.57 -5.68
CA ILE A 18 -20.15 5.60 -5.14
C ILE A 18 -20.54 6.99 -5.62
N VAL A 19 -20.73 7.15 -6.93
CA VAL A 19 -20.82 8.46 -7.59
C VAL A 19 -22.26 8.95 -7.62
N GLU A 20 -23.19 8.17 -8.16
CA GLU A 20 -24.57 8.62 -8.38
C GLU A 20 -25.35 8.67 -7.06
N ALA A 21 -25.35 7.56 -6.30
CA ALA A 21 -26.01 7.51 -5.00
C ALA A 21 -25.31 8.44 -3.98
N GLY A 22 -23.98 8.52 -4.02
CA GLY A 22 -23.20 9.39 -3.13
C GLY A 22 -23.32 10.89 -3.38
N ARG A 23 -23.78 11.31 -4.57
CA ARG A 23 -24.06 12.72 -4.89
C ARG A 23 -25.52 13.10 -4.70
N SER A 24 -26.41 12.11 -4.65
CA SER A 24 -27.84 12.33 -4.49
C SER A 24 -28.18 12.66 -3.04
N ARG A 25 -28.47 13.93 -2.75
CA ARG A 25 -29.02 14.34 -1.43
C ARG A 25 -30.48 13.91 -1.35
N LYS A 26 -30.79 12.86 -0.59
CA LYS A 26 -32.17 12.61 -0.18
C LYS A 26 -32.58 13.69 0.83
N LYS A 27 -33.83 14.16 0.75
CA LYS A 27 -34.36 15.09 1.75
C LYS A 27 -34.37 14.40 3.10
N MET A 28 -33.96 15.10 4.16
CA MET A 28 -34.26 14.65 5.53
C MET A 28 -35.77 14.62 5.67
N GLU A 29 -36.31 13.53 6.21
CA GLU A 29 -37.73 13.46 6.54
C GLU A 29 -38.04 14.49 7.64
N GLU A 30 -39.22 15.11 7.55
CA GLU A 30 -39.63 16.11 8.53
C GLU A 30 -39.70 15.47 9.94
N GLY A 31 -38.94 16.03 10.89
CA GLY A 31 -38.91 15.56 12.28
C GLY A 31 -37.70 14.72 12.68
N VAL A 32 -36.78 14.40 11.75
CA VAL A 32 -35.54 13.67 12.10
C VAL A 32 -34.49 14.65 12.66
N SER A 33 -34.00 14.37 13.87
CA SER A 33 -32.97 15.17 14.54
C SER A 33 -31.59 15.07 13.86
N SER A 34 -30.73 16.05 14.16
CA SER A 34 -29.33 16.12 13.71
C SER A 34 -28.59 14.81 13.99
N CYS A 35 -27.83 14.33 13.01
CA CYS A 35 -26.99 13.14 13.15
C CYS A 35 -25.65 13.46 13.83
N LEU A 36 -25.46 14.71 14.24
CA LEU A 36 -24.33 15.16 15.02
C LEU A 36 -24.80 15.50 16.43
N THR A 37 -23.99 15.12 17.40
CA THR A 37 -24.18 15.60 18.78
C THR A 37 -23.97 17.12 18.83
N SER A 38 -24.44 17.79 19.89
CA SER A 38 -24.10 19.20 20.16
C SER A 38 -22.58 19.43 20.20
N GLU A 39 -21.84 18.35 20.47
CA GLU A 39 -20.39 18.36 20.50
C GLU A 39 -19.74 18.15 19.12
N GLY A 40 -20.49 17.84 18.07
CA GLY A 40 -19.94 17.65 16.72
C GLY A 40 -19.40 16.25 16.44
N PHE A 41 -19.68 15.26 17.29
CA PHE A 41 -19.42 13.83 17.02
C PHE A 41 -20.62 13.17 16.34
N ILE A 42 -20.39 12.06 15.62
CA ILE A 42 -21.45 11.26 15.02
C ILE A 42 -22.37 10.70 16.11
N HIS A 43 -23.66 10.99 16.01
CA HIS A 43 -24.68 10.38 16.84
C HIS A 43 -25.15 9.07 16.21
N TRP A 44 -24.48 7.96 16.54
CA TRP A 44 -24.65 6.66 15.88
C TRP A 44 -26.09 6.12 15.92
N GLU A 45 -26.82 6.28 17.03
CA GLU A 45 -28.23 5.87 17.11
C GLU A 45 -29.12 6.67 16.15
N GLN A 46 -28.87 7.98 16.01
CA GLN A 46 -29.62 8.83 15.10
C GLN A 46 -29.28 8.55 13.65
N ALA A 47 -28.00 8.34 13.33
CA ALA A 47 -27.57 7.91 12.01
C ALA A 47 -28.19 6.56 11.62
N ARG A 48 -28.35 5.64 12.57
CA ARG A 48 -29.01 4.34 12.35
C ARG A 48 -30.49 4.48 12.01
N CYS A 49 -31.19 5.49 12.50
CA CYS A 49 -32.61 5.71 12.17
C CYS A 49 -32.86 5.93 10.67
N TYR A 50 -31.83 6.31 9.90
CA TYR A 50 -31.93 6.41 8.43
C TYR A 50 -31.87 5.06 7.72
N LEU A 51 -31.24 4.05 8.34
CA LEU A 51 -31.07 2.74 7.72
C LEU A 51 -32.39 1.98 7.73
N SER A 52 -32.71 1.35 6.60
CA SER A 52 -33.90 0.52 6.46
C SER A 52 -33.86 -0.69 7.40
N GLU A 53 -35.03 -1.19 7.80
CA GLU A 53 -35.17 -2.44 8.57
C GLU A 53 -34.96 -3.70 7.71
N MET A 54 -34.38 -3.55 6.51
CA MET A 54 -34.07 -4.67 5.63
C MET A 54 -33.15 -5.68 6.33
N THR A 55 -33.32 -6.96 5.99
CA THR A 55 -32.43 -8.02 6.44
C THR A 55 -30.99 -7.69 6.05
N ILE A 56 -30.09 -7.68 7.03
CA ILE A 56 -28.67 -7.42 6.83
C ILE A 56 -28.09 -8.56 5.99
N THR A 57 -27.55 -8.24 4.82
CA THR A 57 -26.89 -9.19 3.90
C THR A 57 -25.64 -8.55 3.31
N ASP A 58 -24.78 -9.35 2.68
CA ASP A 58 -23.66 -8.83 1.87
C ASP A 58 -24.09 -8.54 0.41
N GLY A 59 -25.39 -8.35 0.15
CA GLY A 59 -25.93 -8.07 -1.17
C GLY A 59 -25.75 -6.61 -1.59
N TYR A 60 -25.56 -6.39 -2.89
CA TYR A 60 -25.46 -5.05 -3.49
C TYR A 60 -26.67 -4.17 -3.17
N ASP A 61 -27.89 -4.69 -3.29
CA ASP A 61 -29.11 -3.91 -3.08
C ASP A 61 -29.26 -3.43 -1.64
N TYR A 62 -28.81 -4.23 -0.67
CA TYR A 62 -28.76 -3.84 0.74
C TYR A 62 -27.83 -2.64 0.94
N PHE A 63 -26.59 -2.72 0.44
CA PHE A 63 -25.63 -1.62 0.59
C PHE A 63 -26.04 -0.37 -0.20
N LEU A 64 -26.65 -0.53 -1.38
CA LEU A 64 -27.22 0.59 -2.11
C LEU A 64 -28.28 1.30 -1.27
N SER A 65 -29.21 0.55 -0.67
CA SER A 65 -30.19 1.12 0.25
C SER A 65 -29.51 1.83 1.43
N CYS A 66 -28.47 1.25 2.04
CA CYS A 66 -27.73 1.89 3.12
C CYS A 66 -27.09 3.21 2.71
N VAL A 67 -26.39 3.24 1.56
CA VAL A 67 -25.70 4.45 1.07
C VAL A 67 -26.70 5.55 0.77
N GLU A 68 -27.78 5.23 0.08
CA GLU A 68 -28.82 6.20 -0.22
C GLU A 68 -29.51 6.73 1.06
N SER A 69 -29.78 5.85 2.02
CA SER A 69 -30.37 6.19 3.31
C SER A 69 -29.45 7.09 4.14
N LEU A 70 -28.15 6.80 4.18
CA LEU A 70 -27.15 7.57 4.93
C LEU A 70 -26.75 8.88 4.25
N SER A 71 -27.22 9.14 3.02
CA SER A 71 -26.92 10.37 2.29
C SER A 71 -27.07 11.63 3.15
N PRO A 72 -28.19 11.89 3.84
CA PRO A 72 -28.33 13.09 4.68
C PRO A 72 -27.26 13.21 5.76
N VAL A 73 -26.86 12.08 6.36
CA VAL A 73 -25.79 12.01 7.37
C VAL A 73 -24.46 12.44 6.77
N PHE A 74 -24.12 11.95 5.58
CA PHE A 74 -22.88 12.33 4.90
C PHE A 74 -22.84 13.82 4.53
N PHE A 75 -23.98 14.38 4.10
CA PHE A 75 -24.10 15.82 3.82
C PHE A 75 -23.92 16.66 5.09
N GLU A 76 -24.58 16.29 6.19
CA GLU A 76 -24.48 17.00 7.46
C GLU A 76 -23.04 16.99 8.01
N VAL A 77 -22.34 15.86 7.92
CA VAL A 77 -20.92 15.74 8.34
C VAL A 77 -20.00 16.61 7.48
N GLU A 78 -20.19 16.61 6.15
CA GLU A 78 -19.43 17.49 5.24
C GLU A 78 -19.67 18.96 5.58
N GLU A 79 -20.93 19.38 5.73
CA GLU A 79 -21.29 20.76 6.11
C GLU A 79 -20.68 21.14 7.48
N HIS A 80 -20.69 20.24 8.47
CA HIS A 80 -20.10 20.50 9.78
C HIS A 80 -18.59 20.72 9.71
N LEU A 81 -17.86 19.84 9.02
CA LEU A 81 -16.39 19.92 8.94
C LEU A 81 -15.91 21.12 8.13
N LEU A 82 -16.68 21.54 7.12
CA LEU A 82 -16.32 22.66 6.25
C LEU A 82 -16.82 24.03 6.76
N SER A 83 -17.75 24.07 7.72
CA SER A 83 -18.33 25.33 8.22
C SER A 83 -17.56 26.00 9.36
N LYS A 84 -16.65 25.29 10.03
CA LYS A 84 -15.93 25.78 11.21
C LYS A 84 -14.44 25.98 10.95
N GLN A 85 -13.78 26.69 11.85
CA GLN A 85 -12.33 26.81 11.83
C GLN A 85 -11.69 25.45 12.16
N GLN A 86 -10.82 24.97 11.27
CA GLN A 86 -10.17 23.65 11.37
C GLN A 86 -9.47 23.43 12.72
N LYS A 87 -8.80 24.46 13.25
CA LYS A 87 -8.10 24.38 14.54
C LYS A 87 -9.05 24.07 15.69
N GLU A 88 -10.26 24.62 15.69
CA GLU A 88 -11.26 24.36 16.74
C GLU A 88 -11.78 22.93 16.67
N ILE A 89 -12.06 22.44 15.45
CA ILE A 89 -12.45 21.05 15.20
C ILE A 89 -11.35 20.10 15.72
N TRP A 90 -10.10 20.35 15.34
CA TRP A 90 -8.96 19.52 15.74
C TRP A 90 -8.79 19.48 17.26
N MET A 91 -8.78 20.65 17.92
CA MET A 91 -8.62 20.72 19.38
C MET A 91 -9.70 19.95 20.14
N LYS A 92 -10.91 19.88 19.58
CA LYS A 92 -12.00 19.11 20.15
C LYS A 92 -11.91 17.61 19.88
N HIS A 93 -11.43 17.22 18.70
CA HIS A 93 -11.38 15.81 18.30
C HIS A 93 -10.16 15.10 18.87
N LYS A 94 -9.01 15.78 18.98
CA LYS A 94 -7.73 15.17 19.37
C LYS A 94 -7.76 14.49 20.74
N ILE A 95 -8.59 14.96 21.67
CA ILE A 95 -8.72 14.35 23.00
C ILE A 95 -9.34 12.94 22.95
N TYR A 96 -10.05 12.61 21.86
CA TYR A 96 -10.64 11.29 21.64
C TYR A 96 -9.84 10.48 20.59
N LEU A 97 -8.59 10.86 20.32
CA LEU A 97 -7.70 10.13 19.41
C LEU A 97 -6.58 9.38 20.15
N GLU A 98 -6.62 9.28 21.48
CA GLU A 98 -5.61 8.53 22.26
C GLU A 98 -5.50 7.05 21.88
N TRP A 99 -6.56 6.50 21.28
CA TRP A 99 -6.62 5.13 20.76
C TRP A 99 -5.96 4.96 19.37
N ILE A 100 -5.46 6.04 18.78
CA ILE A 100 -4.71 6.03 17.52
C ILE A 100 -3.21 5.99 17.86
N PRO A 101 -2.41 5.13 17.20
CA PRO A 101 -0.96 5.15 17.36
C PRO A 101 -0.39 6.55 17.13
N GLU A 102 0.48 7.01 18.04
CA GLU A 102 1.09 8.34 17.96
C GLU A 102 1.68 8.66 16.58
N PRO A 103 2.37 7.73 15.88
CA PRO A 103 2.94 8.03 14.57
C PRO A 103 1.93 8.26 13.45
N HIS A 104 0.64 8.02 13.70
CA HIS A 104 -0.45 8.27 12.76
C HIS A 104 -1.26 9.52 13.10
N LEU A 105 -1.09 10.13 14.27
CA LEU A 105 -1.89 11.29 14.71
C LEU A 105 -1.70 12.50 13.79
N SER A 106 -0.47 12.77 13.33
CA SER A 106 -0.18 13.85 12.38
C SER A 106 -0.88 13.64 11.05
N ALA A 107 -0.99 12.39 10.58
CA ALA A 107 -1.73 12.06 9.36
C ALA A 107 -3.24 12.29 9.51
N VAL A 108 -3.80 12.09 10.72
CA VAL A 108 -5.20 12.43 11.01
C VAL A 108 -5.41 13.95 10.99
N GLU A 109 -4.51 14.72 11.61
CA GLU A 109 -4.56 16.19 11.59
C GLU A 109 -4.45 16.73 10.16
N ASP A 110 -3.45 16.24 9.42
CA ASP A 110 -3.23 16.64 8.02
C ASP A 110 -4.40 16.26 7.13
N SER A 111 -5.06 15.13 7.39
CA SER A 111 -6.27 14.72 6.66
C SER A 111 -7.41 15.72 6.80
N LEU A 112 -7.55 16.41 7.94
CA LEU A 112 -8.52 17.50 8.09
C LEU A 112 -8.19 18.67 7.15
N ASN A 113 -6.91 19.03 7.06
CA ASN A 113 -6.43 20.09 6.16
C ASN A 113 -6.65 19.70 4.69
N PHE A 114 -6.33 18.46 4.34
CA PHE A 114 -6.51 17.90 3.01
C PHE A 114 -7.97 17.91 2.56
N LEU A 115 -8.92 17.52 3.42
CA LEU A 115 -10.36 17.54 3.12
C LEU A 115 -10.90 18.96 2.88
N ASN A 116 -10.33 19.95 3.55
CA ASN A 116 -10.68 21.35 3.37
C ASN A 116 -10.01 22.01 2.15
N SER A 117 -8.98 21.38 1.59
CA SER A 117 -8.28 21.88 0.41
C SER A 117 -9.21 21.92 -0.80
N PRO A 118 -9.07 22.90 -1.71
CA PRO A 118 -9.77 22.88 -3.00
C PRO A 118 -9.24 21.79 -3.95
N ASN A 119 -8.05 21.22 -3.69
CA ASN A 119 -7.45 20.19 -4.53
C ASN A 119 -8.11 18.82 -4.29
N PRO A 120 -8.80 18.23 -5.28
CA PRO A 120 -9.44 16.92 -5.12
C PRO A 120 -8.45 15.77 -4.90
N SER A 121 -7.19 15.90 -5.32
CA SER A 121 -6.14 14.90 -5.04
C SER A 121 -5.91 14.75 -3.53
N HIS A 122 -6.02 15.85 -2.78
CA HIS A 122 -5.95 15.81 -1.32
C HIS A 122 -7.13 15.05 -0.70
N HIS A 123 -8.31 15.07 -1.32
CA HIS A 123 -9.47 14.31 -0.80
C HIS A 123 -9.25 12.80 -0.94
N ILE A 124 -8.61 12.36 -2.03
CA ILE A 124 -8.22 10.95 -2.23
C ILE A 124 -7.15 10.54 -1.21
N LEU A 125 -6.12 11.38 -1.03
CA LEU A 125 -5.06 11.14 -0.04
C LEU A 125 -5.64 11.02 1.39
N ALA A 126 -6.49 11.96 1.80
CA ALA A 126 -7.15 11.90 3.11
C ALA A 126 -7.96 10.61 3.28
N LEU A 127 -8.71 10.20 2.25
CA LEU A 127 -9.48 8.96 2.29
C LEU A 127 -8.58 7.71 2.41
N GLN A 128 -7.46 7.67 1.66
CA GLN A 128 -6.47 6.60 1.76
C GLN A 128 -5.90 6.49 3.17
N LEU A 129 -5.36 7.58 3.71
CA LEU A 129 -4.77 7.63 5.05
C LEU A 129 -5.77 7.21 6.12
N MET A 130 -6.96 7.80 6.11
CA MET A 130 -7.97 7.56 7.13
C MET A 130 -8.55 6.14 7.08
N SER A 131 -8.65 5.55 5.88
CA SER A 131 -9.08 4.15 5.74
C SER A 131 -8.04 3.18 6.32
N SER A 132 -6.75 3.41 6.06
CA SER A 132 -5.65 2.60 6.62
C SER A 132 -5.55 2.73 8.14
N ILE A 133 -5.65 3.97 8.65
CA ILE A 133 -5.59 4.24 10.09
C ILE A 133 -6.76 3.58 10.80
N LEU A 134 -7.98 3.67 10.25
CA LEU A 134 -9.14 3.02 10.85
C LEU A 134 -9.03 1.48 10.82
N GLU A 135 -8.56 0.90 9.72
CA GLU A 135 -8.29 -0.55 9.65
C GLU A 135 -7.29 -0.98 10.73
N ARG A 136 -6.18 -0.24 10.87
CA ARG A 136 -5.16 -0.48 11.88
C ARG A 136 -5.74 -0.43 13.28
N THR A 137 -6.48 0.61 13.61
CA THR A 137 -6.93 0.85 14.98
C THR A 137 -8.09 -0.06 15.37
N LEU A 138 -8.95 -0.47 14.43
CA LEU A 138 -9.93 -1.53 14.65
C LEU A 138 -9.25 -2.87 14.97
N GLY A 139 -8.14 -3.19 14.30
CA GLY A 139 -7.36 -4.38 14.64
C GLY A 139 -6.75 -4.30 16.05
N ASP A 140 -6.28 -3.12 16.48
CA ASP A 140 -5.82 -2.95 17.86
C ASP A 140 -6.95 -3.17 18.87
N VAL A 141 -8.15 -2.62 18.62
CA VAL A 141 -9.34 -2.86 19.45
C VAL A 141 -9.67 -4.36 19.52
N PHE A 142 -9.58 -5.06 18.39
CA PHE A 142 -9.84 -6.50 18.33
C PHE A 142 -8.90 -7.32 19.23
N GLU A 143 -7.58 -7.08 19.14
CA GLU A 143 -6.60 -7.84 19.93
C GLU A 143 -6.72 -7.55 21.42
N ASN A 144 -7.03 -6.30 21.79
CA ASN A 144 -7.27 -5.91 23.19
C ASN A 144 -8.53 -6.57 23.78
N GLU A 145 -9.52 -6.96 22.96
CA GLU A 145 -10.73 -7.65 23.45
C GLU A 145 -10.63 -9.18 23.46
N SER A 146 -9.94 -9.79 22.49
CA SER A 146 -9.89 -11.25 22.33
C SER A 146 -8.60 -11.89 22.86
N SER A 147 -7.54 -11.11 23.07
CA SER A 147 -6.16 -11.61 23.24
C SER A 147 -5.73 -12.61 22.14
N SER A 148 -6.42 -12.60 21.01
CA SER A 148 -6.16 -13.45 19.84
C SER A 148 -5.54 -12.60 18.73
N GLN A 149 -4.83 -13.25 17.80
CA GLN A 149 -4.23 -12.56 16.67
C GLN A 149 -5.31 -11.91 15.80
N CYS A 150 -5.10 -10.65 15.42
CA CYS A 150 -6.00 -9.91 14.55
C CYS A 150 -6.22 -10.64 13.21
N PRO A 151 -7.46 -10.76 12.72
CA PRO A 151 -7.74 -11.22 11.37
C PRO A 151 -7.02 -10.37 10.31
N SER A 152 -6.61 -11.00 9.21
CA SER A 152 -5.87 -10.34 8.13
C SER A 152 -6.73 -9.47 7.22
N LEU A 153 -8.06 -9.70 7.19
CA LEU A 153 -8.98 -8.96 6.34
C LEU A 153 -9.88 -8.06 7.18
N LEU A 154 -9.99 -6.78 6.79
CA LEU A 154 -10.85 -5.79 7.46
C LEU A 154 -12.32 -6.26 7.57
N LYS A 155 -12.84 -6.96 6.55
CA LYS A 155 -14.20 -7.51 6.59
C LYS A 155 -14.40 -8.51 7.74
N ASP A 156 -13.35 -9.26 8.10
CA ASP A 156 -13.42 -10.27 9.16
C ASP A 156 -13.34 -9.61 10.53
N ILE A 157 -12.55 -8.53 10.66
CA ILE A 157 -12.54 -7.63 11.84
C ILE A 157 -13.94 -7.02 12.04
N LEU A 158 -14.54 -6.46 10.99
CA LEU A 158 -15.87 -5.84 11.07
C LEU A 158 -17.00 -6.84 11.38
N ASN A 159 -16.84 -8.11 11.01
CA ASN A 159 -17.83 -9.16 11.30
C ASN A 159 -17.59 -9.86 12.65
N SER A 160 -16.58 -9.44 13.41
CA SER A 160 -16.20 -10.09 14.66
C SER A 160 -17.12 -9.72 15.83
N GLY A 161 -17.21 -10.64 16.80
CA GLY A 161 -18.00 -10.42 18.02
C GLY A 161 -17.38 -9.36 18.94
N GLU A 162 -16.06 -9.23 18.91
CA GLU A 162 -15.22 -8.31 19.69
C GLU A 162 -15.53 -6.86 19.32
N ILE A 163 -15.46 -6.53 18.03
CA ILE A 163 -15.74 -5.18 17.53
C ILE A 163 -17.20 -4.81 17.80
N ASN A 164 -18.12 -5.76 17.61
CA ASN A 164 -19.53 -5.55 17.93
C ASN A 164 -19.76 -5.35 19.45
N LYS A 165 -19.05 -6.06 20.31
CA LYS A 165 -19.11 -5.87 21.77
C LYS A 165 -18.61 -4.49 22.19
N VAL A 166 -17.58 -3.95 21.52
CA VAL A 166 -17.01 -2.63 21.84
C VAL A 166 -17.84 -1.51 21.28
N PHE A 167 -18.12 -1.50 19.98
CA PHE A 167 -18.76 -0.36 19.31
C PHE A 167 -20.27 -0.52 19.12
N GLY A 168 -20.78 -1.75 19.22
CA GLY A 168 -22.19 -2.05 18.99
C GLY A 168 -22.52 -2.27 17.51
N LYS A 169 -23.62 -3.00 17.29
CA LYS A 169 -24.07 -3.44 15.97
C LYS A 169 -24.36 -2.29 14.99
N HIS A 170 -24.83 -1.15 15.50
CA HIS A 170 -25.22 0.01 14.68
C HIS A 170 -24.01 0.70 14.06
N VAL A 171 -22.95 0.88 14.84
CA VAL A 171 -21.67 1.39 14.36
C VAL A 171 -21.09 0.46 13.31
N VAL A 172 -21.00 -0.84 13.64
CA VAL A 172 -20.46 -1.87 12.74
C VAL A 172 -21.23 -1.93 11.41
N GLN A 173 -22.55 -1.81 11.44
CA GLN A 173 -23.39 -1.78 10.24
C GLN A 173 -23.01 -0.63 9.30
N ILE A 174 -22.79 0.57 9.84
CA ILE A 174 -22.38 1.75 9.05
C ILE A 174 -20.95 1.60 8.53
N LEU A 175 -20.03 1.09 9.35
CA LEU A 175 -18.65 0.81 8.93
C LEU A 175 -18.60 -0.21 7.78
N ARG A 176 -19.45 -1.24 7.81
CA ARG A 176 -19.57 -2.22 6.72
C ARG A 176 -20.07 -1.59 5.42
N ALA A 177 -20.98 -0.61 5.48
CA ALA A 177 -21.41 0.11 4.28
C ALA A 177 -20.26 0.89 3.62
N LEU A 178 -19.32 1.41 4.41
CA LEU A 178 -18.16 2.19 3.93
C LEU A 178 -16.98 1.34 3.47
N MET A 179 -16.61 0.31 4.23
CA MET A 179 -15.35 -0.44 4.05
C MET A 179 -15.51 -1.96 4.13
N GLY A 180 -16.74 -2.45 4.04
CA GLY A 180 -17.05 -3.88 4.08
C GLY A 180 -16.74 -4.62 2.77
N PRO A 181 -17.55 -5.61 2.38
CA PRO A 181 -17.26 -6.44 1.21
C PRO A 181 -17.29 -5.65 -0.11
N PRO A 182 -16.83 -6.22 -1.23
CA PRO A 182 -16.84 -5.57 -2.55
C PRO A 182 -18.21 -5.13 -3.08
N THR A 183 -19.30 -5.60 -2.46
CA THR A 183 -20.68 -5.17 -2.76
C THR A 183 -21.09 -3.88 -2.07
N SER A 184 -20.34 -3.43 -1.05
CA SER A 184 -20.52 -2.12 -0.40
C SER A 184 -19.69 -1.04 -1.10
N LEU A 185 -19.61 0.17 -0.51
CA LEU A 185 -18.73 1.21 -1.07
C LEU A 185 -17.28 0.74 -1.15
N ASN A 186 -16.86 -0.13 -0.21
CA ASN A 186 -15.54 -0.72 -0.13
C ASN A 186 -14.41 0.31 -0.37
N LEU A 187 -14.54 1.49 0.24
CA LEU A 187 -13.74 2.67 -0.09
C LEU A 187 -12.25 2.39 0.07
N ARG A 188 -11.86 1.66 1.12
CA ARG A 188 -10.49 1.22 1.39
C ARG A 188 -9.88 0.54 0.16
N ASN A 189 -10.49 -0.53 -0.34
CA ASN A 189 -9.94 -1.24 -1.50
C ASN A 189 -10.01 -0.37 -2.75
N VAL A 190 -11.12 0.33 -2.96
CA VAL A 190 -11.31 1.17 -4.15
C VAL A 190 -10.18 2.20 -4.30
N VAL A 191 -9.82 2.92 -3.23
CA VAL A 191 -8.76 3.95 -3.29
C VAL A 191 -7.35 3.39 -3.31
N TRP A 192 -7.09 2.30 -2.60
CA TRP A 192 -5.74 1.70 -2.54
C TRP A 192 -5.38 0.91 -3.80
N HIS A 193 -6.37 0.44 -4.56
CA HIS A 193 -6.16 -0.14 -5.89
C HIS A 193 -6.13 0.89 -7.04
N GLY A 194 -6.31 2.18 -6.73
CA GLY A 194 -6.18 3.26 -7.71
C GLY A 194 -7.30 3.29 -8.76
N PHE A 195 -8.47 2.72 -8.47
CA PHE A 195 -9.58 2.71 -9.43
C PHE A 195 -10.15 4.11 -9.74
N PRO A 196 -10.45 4.97 -8.73
CA PRO A 196 -11.13 6.23 -8.98
C PRO A 196 -10.27 7.23 -9.75
N ASN A 197 -10.88 7.93 -10.69
CA ASN A 197 -10.39 9.20 -11.22
C ASN A 197 -10.69 10.34 -10.24
N ILE A 198 -9.98 11.46 -10.43
CA ILE A 198 -10.20 12.68 -9.65
C ILE A 198 -11.67 13.13 -9.75
N GLY A 199 -12.27 13.37 -8.58
CA GLY A 199 -13.65 13.86 -8.45
C GLY A 199 -14.73 12.77 -8.52
N GLU A 200 -14.40 11.51 -8.82
CA GLU A 200 -15.38 10.42 -8.80
C GLU A 200 -15.88 10.13 -7.39
N ILE A 201 -14.98 10.07 -6.41
CA ILE A 201 -15.36 9.87 -5.00
C ILE A 201 -15.84 11.20 -4.40
N PRO A 202 -17.08 11.26 -3.89
CA PRO A 202 -17.55 12.41 -3.12
C PRO A 202 -16.69 12.65 -1.87
N ARG A 203 -16.19 13.88 -1.69
CA ARG A 203 -15.42 14.32 -0.51
C ARG A 203 -16.09 13.97 0.83
N ARG A 204 -17.43 14.02 0.89
CA ARG A 204 -18.24 13.66 2.06
C ARG A 204 -17.87 12.30 2.68
N TYR A 205 -17.42 11.34 1.88
CA TYR A 205 -16.99 10.04 2.41
C TYR A 205 -15.69 10.14 3.19
N GLY A 206 -14.73 10.96 2.72
CA GLY A 206 -13.53 11.28 3.49
C GLY A 206 -13.85 12.08 4.75
N CYS A 207 -14.78 13.05 4.67
CA CYS A 207 -15.28 13.79 5.84
C CYS A 207 -15.91 12.86 6.89
N PHE A 208 -16.76 11.93 6.45
CA PHE A 208 -17.39 10.96 7.34
C PHE A 208 -16.37 10.02 7.99
N LEU A 209 -15.41 9.53 7.21
CA LEU A 209 -14.35 8.68 7.73
C LEU A 209 -13.46 9.43 8.73
N TYR A 210 -13.21 10.72 8.48
CA TYR A 210 -12.53 11.57 9.45
C TYR A 210 -13.27 11.68 10.76
N LEU A 211 -14.56 12.00 10.71
CA LEU A 211 -15.34 12.16 11.94
C LEU A 211 -15.60 10.82 12.65
N THR A 212 -15.50 9.70 11.94
CA THR A 212 -15.59 8.36 12.52
C THR A 212 -14.49 8.12 13.55
N LEU A 213 -13.22 8.48 13.29
CA LEU A 213 -12.12 8.21 14.22
C LEU A 213 -12.35 8.77 15.64
N PRO A 214 -12.55 10.09 15.84
CA PRO A 214 -12.78 10.62 17.18
C PRO A 214 -14.14 10.21 17.75
N SER A 215 -15.16 9.93 16.90
CA SER A 215 -16.46 9.44 17.38
C SER A 215 -16.40 8.01 17.94
N LEU A 216 -15.52 7.15 17.39
CA LEU A 216 -15.25 5.83 17.95
C LEU A 216 -14.41 5.94 19.22
N GLY A 217 -13.41 6.82 19.24
CA GLY A 217 -12.62 7.09 20.44
C GLY A 217 -13.44 7.58 21.61
N LYS A 218 -14.47 8.41 21.35
CA LYS A 218 -15.44 8.81 22.36
C LYS A 218 -16.21 7.62 22.96
N ILE A 219 -16.62 6.65 22.14
CA ILE A 219 -17.26 5.41 22.64
C ILE A 219 -16.28 4.62 23.54
N LEU A 220 -15.01 4.55 23.17
CA LEU A 220 -13.98 3.87 23.97
C LEU A 220 -13.79 4.55 25.33
N ASP A 221 -13.69 5.88 25.33
CA ASP A 221 -13.57 6.70 26.54
C ASP A 221 -14.78 6.52 27.47
N GLU A 222 -16.00 6.65 26.94
CA GLU A 222 -17.25 6.45 27.69
C GLU A 222 -17.35 5.05 28.31
N LYS A 223 -16.88 4.02 27.59
CA LYS A 223 -16.84 2.64 28.07
C LYS A 223 -15.61 2.31 28.90
N ARG A 224 -14.70 3.27 29.11
CA ARG A 224 -13.41 3.10 29.79
C ARG A 224 -12.58 1.94 29.20
N LYS A 225 -12.67 1.76 27.88
CA LYS A 225 -11.93 0.76 27.10
C LYS A 225 -10.74 1.40 26.40
N GLY A 226 -9.78 1.89 27.18
CA GLY A 226 -8.52 2.38 26.64
C GLY A 226 -7.74 1.27 25.93
N ILE A 227 -6.99 1.64 24.88
CA ILE A 227 -6.09 0.70 24.20
C ILE A 227 -4.85 0.53 25.07
N GLN A 228 -4.63 -0.70 25.56
CA GLN A 228 -3.49 -0.99 26.43
C GLN A 228 -2.23 -1.25 25.60
N THR A 229 -2.41 -1.89 24.44
CA THR A 229 -1.32 -2.26 23.54
C THR A 229 -1.70 -1.94 22.12
N HIS A 230 -0.83 -1.21 21.43
CA HIS A 230 -0.88 -1.07 19.98
C HIS A 230 -0.04 -2.17 19.35
N ARG A 231 -0.52 -2.74 18.23
CA ARG A 231 0.32 -3.61 17.42
C ARG A 231 1.58 -2.84 16.98
N GLN A 232 2.71 -3.53 16.89
CA GLN A 232 3.98 -2.89 16.51
C GLN A 232 3.90 -2.36 15.08
N LEU A 233 4.23 -1.09 14.89
CA LEU A 233 4.38 -0.50 13.56
C LEU A 233 5.72 -0.92 12.95
N MET A 234 5.70 -1.24 11.67
CA MET A 234 6.88 -1.64 10.92
C MET A 234 7.66 -0.40 10.48
N LYS A 235 8.96 -0.39 10.77
CA LYS A 235 9.90 0.54 10.13
C LYS A 235 10.22 0.01 8.74
N LEU A 236 9.95 0.84 7.74
CA LEU A 236 10.29 0.52 6.35
C LEU A 236 11.72 0.98 6.09
N SER A 237 12.53 0.11 5.50
CA SER A 237 13.86 0.45 5.02
C SER A 237 14.09 -0.19 3.65
N LEU A 238 14.87 0.49 2.83
CA LEU A 238 15.51 -0.15 1.69
C LEU A 238 16.86 -0.66 2.17
N ASN A 239 17.17 -1.93 1.87
CA ASN A 239 18.48 -2.46 2.15
C ASN A 239 19.48 -1.90 1.12
N VAL A 240 20.25 -0.90 1.52
CA VAL A 240 21.16 -0.13 0.66
C VAL A 240 22.23 -1.02 0.03
N GLU A 241 22.62 -2.11 0.70
CA GLU A 241 23.66 -3.06 0.23
C GLU A 241 23.25 -3.79 -1.07
N ASN A 242 21.96 -3.84 -1.39
CA ASN A 242 21.42 -4.56 -2.55
C ASN A 242 20.67 -3.63 -3.54
N THR A 243 20.74 -2.31 -3.36
CA THR A 243 20.08 -1.35 -4.26
C THR A 243 21.12 -0.55 -5.01
N CYS A 244 21.04 -0.56 -6.36
CA CYS A 244 21.75 0.42 -7.19
C CYS A 244 21.41 1.84 -6.75
N ASP A 245 22.33 2.79 -6.91
CA ASP A 245 22.12 4.20 -6.58
C ASP A 245 20.83 4.71 -7.25
N ILE A 246 19.82 5.00 -6.44
CA ILE A 246 18.51 5.47 -6.91
C ILE A 246 18.68 6.92 -7.39
N PRO A 247 18.30 7.25 -8.63
CA PRO A 247 18.39 8.62 -9.14
C PRO A 247 17.64 9.59 -8.23
N ASP A 248 18.29 10.69 -7.87
CA ASP A 248 17.61 11.79 -7.20
C ASP A 248 16.76 12.57 -8.21
N LEU A 249 15.46 12.29 -8.21
CA LEU A 249 14.50 12.93 -9.09
C LEU A 249 13.95 14.25 -8.53
N ILE A 250 14.28 14.64 -7.28
CA ILE A 250 13.75 15.88 -6.68
C ILE A 250 14.21 17.12 -7.47
N PRO A 251 15.50 17.29 -7.83
CA PRO A 251 15.95 18.40 -8.69
C PRO A 251 15.30 18.38 -10.08
N GLN A 252 14.84 17.21 -10.53
CA GLN A 252 14.33 16.97 -11.89
C GLN A 252 12.80 17.00 -11.98
N ILE A 253 12.10 17.34 -10.89
CA ILE A 253 10.62 17.44 -10.85
C ILE A 253 10.04 18.21 -12.05
N PRO A 254 10.60 19.34 -12.53
CA PRO A 254 10.08 20.02 -13.72
C PRO A 254 10.07 19.14 -14.98
N LEU A 255 11.12 18.35 -15.20
CA LEU A 255 11.23 17.41 -16.32
C LEU A 255 10.27 16.23 -16.16
N VAL A 256 10.08 15.75 -14.92
CA VAL A 256 9.10 14.70 -14.63
C VAL A 256 7.67 15.19 -14.89
N LYS A 257 7.37 16.46 -14.59
CA LYS A 257 6.06 17.06 -14.92
C LYS A 257 5.82 17.12 -16.42
N GLU A 258 6.82 17.51 -17.21
CA GLU A 258 6.74 17.48 -18.68
C GLU A 258 6.48 16.05 -19.19
N LEU A 259 7.18 15.04 -18.64
CA LEU A 259 6.95 13.63 -18.99
C LEU A 259 5.52 13.18 -18.69
N ILE A 260 4.93 13.61 -17.56
CA ILE A 260 3.53 13.28 -17.23
C ILE A 260 2.58 13.89 -18.27
N GLU A 261 2.80 15.14 -18.69
CA GLU A 261 1.95 15.86 -19.64
C GLU A 261 1.93 15.21 -21.04
N VAL A 262 3.09 14.75 -21.51
CA VAL A 262 3.21 14.14 -22.84
C VAL A 262 2.77 12.69 -22.90
N THR A 263 2.64 12.00 -21.75
CA THR A 263 2.31 10.57 -21.71
C THR A 263 0.80 10.34 -21.79
N GLN A 264 0.30 10.31 -23.04
CA GLN A 264 -1.12 10.18 -23.40
C GLN A 264 -1.95 9.15 -22.58
N PRO A 265 -1.47 7.91 -22.35
CA PRO A 265 -2.23 6.91 -21.58
C PRO A 265 -2.54 7.29 -20.11
N PHE A 266 -1.88 8.29 -19.54
CA PHE A 266 -1.97 8.60 -18.10
C PHE A 266 -2.59 9.96 -17.78
N HIS A 267 -3.26 10.61 -18.74
CA HIS A 267 -3.90 11.93 -18.54
C HIS A 267 -4.89 11.94 -17.36
N SER A 268 -5.62 10.84 -17.16
CA SER A 268 -6.56 10.70 -16.03
C SER A 268 -5.87 10.72 -14.66
N ARG A 269 -4.54 10.48 -14.62
CA ARG A 269 -3.71 10.38 -13.41
C ARG A 269 -2.83 11.59 -13.18
N GLN A 270 -2.75 12.51 -14.14
CA GLN A 270 -1.88 13.68 -14.10
C GLN A 270 -2.03 14.47 -12.80
N ALA A 271 -3.25 14.76 -12.36
CA ALA A 271 -3.48 15.54 -11.14
C ALA A 271 -3.05 14.81 -9.85
N LEU A 272 -3.12 13.48 -9.81
CA LEU A 272 -2.62 12.69 -8.67
C LEU A 272 -1.09 12.64 -8.68
N LEU A 273 -0.49 12.39 -9.84
CA LEU A 273 0.96 12.36 -10.01
C LEU A 273 1.61 13.72 -9.73
N GLN A 274 1.03 14.81 -10.22
CA GLN A 274 1.52 16.16 -9.94
C GLN A 274 1.44 16.49 -8.44
N CYS A 275 0.35 16.12 -7.76
CA CYS A 275 0.21 16.26 -6.32
C CYS A 275 1.25 15.44 -5.55
N SER A 276 1.55 14.21 -6.00
CA SER A 276 2.66 13.41 -5.44
C SER A 276 4.01 14.11 -5.57
N LEU A 277 4.31 14.76 -6.71
CA LEU A 277 5.56 15.50 -6.91
C LEU A 277 5.66 16.72 -5.99
N GLU A 278 4.55 17.43 -5.76
CA GLU A 278 4.49 18.54 -4.79
C GLU A 278 4.82 18.05 -3.38
N LEU A 279 4.22 16.94 -2.96
CA LEU A 279 4.53 16.31 -1.66
C LEU A 279 5.99 15.86 -1.55
N MET A 280 6.58 15.34 -2.64
CA MET A 280 8.01 15.01 -2.68
C MET A 280 8.88 16.25 -2.49
N ALA A 281 8.57 17.35 -3.19
CA ALA A 281 9.30 18.61 -3.06
C ALA A 281 9.19 19.22 -1.65
N GLU A 282 8.04 19.05 -0.99
CA GLU A 282 7.79 19.44 0.40
C GLU A 282 8.39 18.48 1.44
N ARG A 283 9.09 17.42 1.00
CA ARG A 283 9.65 16.35 1.85
C ARG A 283 8.59 15.60 2.68
N ARG A 284 7.34 15.59 2.21
CA ARG A 284 6.22 14.84 2.80
C ARG A 284 6.12 13.45 2.18
N TYR A 285 7.18 12.68 2.37
CA TYR A 285 7.42 11.42 1.66
C TYR A 285 6.34 10.35 1.92
N SER A 286 5.83 10.25 3.14
CA SER A 286 4.78 9.27 3.47
C SER A 286 3.49 9.52 2.70
N TYR A 287 3.10 10.79 2.55
CA TYR A 287 1.93 11.18 1.78
C TYR A 287 2.16 11.03 0.27
N ALA A 288 3.36 11.35 -0.21
CA ALA A 288 3.73 11.11 -1.61
C ALA A 288 3.63 9.61 -1.95
N VAL A 289 4.21 8.73 -1.11
CA VAL A 289 4.16 7.27 -1.27
C VAL A 289 2.72 6.75 -1.23
N ALA A 290 1.89 7.24 -0.31
CA ALA A 290 0.48 6.86 -0.23
C ALA A 290 -0.29 7.16 -1.53
N LEU A 291 -0.01 8.28 -2.20
CA LEU A 291 -0.59 8.59 -3.51
C LEU A 291 0.05 7.82 -4.67
N LEU A 292 1.37 7.65 -4.67
CA LEU A 292 2.14 7.05 -5.77
C LEU A 292 1.88 5.55 -5.92
N LEU A 293 1.76 4.79 -4.83
CA LEU A 293 1.61 3.33 -4.89
C LEU A 293 0.36 2.90 -5.67
N PRO A 294 -0.84 3.47 -5.42
CA PRO A 294 -2.01 3.16 -6.24
C PRO A 294 -1.88 3.63 -7.69
N GLN A 295 -1.11 4.71 -7.96
CA GLN A 295 -0.85 5.13 -9.35
C GLN A 295 0.03 4.11 -10.07
N LEU A 296 1.07 3.59 -9.40
CA LEU A 296 1.93 2.55 -9.96
C LEU A 296 1.11 1.31 -10.29
N GLU A 297 0.31 0.82 -9.35
CA GLU A 297 -0.56 -0.33 -9.56
C GLU A 297 -1.52 -0.11 -10.74
N HIS A 298 -2.13 1.07 -10.82
CA HIS A 298 -3.03 1.42 -11.90
C HIS A 298 -2.32 1.46 -13.27
N ILE A 299 -1.16 2.12 -13.35
CA ILE A 299 -0.38 2.24 -14.58
C ILE A 299 0.07 0.85 -15.09
N LEU A 300 0.58 0.00 -14.20
CA LEU A 300 0.97 -1.37 -14.52
C LEU A 300 -0.21 -2.18 -15.08
N ARG A 301 -1.39 -2.05 -14.47
CA ARG A 301 -2.64 -2.68 -14.91
C ARG A 301 -3.07 -2.22 -16.30
N LEU A 302 -2.93 -0.93 -16.63
CA LEU A 302 -3.18 -0.41 -17.98
C LEU A 302 -2.19 -0.99 -19.01
N MET A 303 -0.90 -1.08 -18.66
CA MET A 303 0.11 -1.68 -19.52
C MET A 303 -0.18 -3.16 -19.78
N PHE A 304 -0.44 -3.93 -18.72
CA PHE A 304 -0.75 -5.36 -18.82
C PHE A 304 -1.88 -5.59 -19.81
N VAL A 305 -2.95 -4.81 -19.69
CA VAL A 305 -4.11 -4.87 -20.59
C VAL A 305 -3.74 -4.51 -22.02
N SER A 306 -2.95 -3.46 -22.22
CA SER A 306 -2.53 -3.03 -23.56
C SER A 306 -1.64 -4.06 -24.24
N VAL A 307 -0.77 -4.74 -23.50
CA VAL A 307 0.13 -5.76 -24.04
C VAL A 307 -0.63 -7.04 -24.36
N ASN A 308 -1.56 -7.44 -23.49
CA ASN A 308 -2.31 -8.69 -23.61
C ASN A 308 -3.61 -8.56 -24.41
N ASN A 309 -3.94 -7.38 -24.94
CA ASN A 309 -5.19 -7.10 -25.68
C ASN A 309 -6.46 -7.55 -24.93
N CYS A 310 -6.50 -7.36 -23.61
CA CYS A 310 -7.58 -7.84 -22.74
C CYS A 310 -8.21 -6.67 -21.95
N SER A 311 -8.89 -5.76 -22.66
CA SER A 311 -9.45 -4.52 -22.08
C SER A 311 -10.45 -4.76 -20.94
N GLU A 312 -11.09 -5.93 -20.90
CA GLU A 312 -11.95 -6.38 -19.81
C GLU A 312 -11.20 -6.68 -18.51
N ARG A 313 -9.88 -6.95 -18.57
CA ARG A 313 -9.04 -7.31 -17.41
C ARG A 313 -8.38 -6.13 -16.71
N VAL A 314 -8.67 -4.89 -17.12
CA VAL A 314 -8.28 -3.68 -16.34
C VAL A 314 -8.80 -3.82 -14.91
N LEU A 315 -9.94 -4.48 -14.71
CA LEU A 315 -10.52 -4.69 -13.39
C LEU A 315 -9.88 -5.84 -12.57
N THR A 316 -9.03 -6.70 -13.17
CA THR A 316 -8.62 -7.99 -12.57
C THR A 316 -7.12 -8.34 -12.71
N ALA A 317 -6.22 -7.39 -12.96
CA ALA A 317 -4.79 -7.70 -13.10
C ALA A 317 -4.08 -7.78 -11.73
N GLU A 318 -3.71 -8.99 -11.29
CA GLU A 318 -3.06 -9.24 -9.98
C GLU A 318 -1.58 -9.70 -10.05
N ASP A 319 -1.05 -10.08 -11.22
CA ASP A 319 0.18 -10.92 -11.23
C ASP A 319 1.52 -10.21 -11.50
N LEU A 320 1.55 -8.94 -11.92
CA LEU A 320 2.82 -8.21 -12.16
C LEU A 320 3.32 -7.41 -10.92
N LEU A 321 2.52 -7.41 -9.85
CA LEU A 321 2.75 -6.66 -8.60
C LEU A 321 3.74 -7.35 -7.64
N PHE A 322 4.28 -8.52 -8.01
CA PHE A 322 4.95 -9.41 -7.06
C PHE A 322 6.23 -8.83 -6.44
N ASP A 323 7.09 -8.13 -7.18
CA ASP A 323 8.40 -7.70 -6.68
C ASP A 323 8.36 -6.48 -5.73
N LEU A 324 7.43 -5.54 -5.92
CA LEU A 324 7.28 -4.33 -5.07
C LEU A 324 6.16 -4.44 -4.03
N MET A 325 5.21 -5.36 -4.22
CA MET A 325 3.92 -5.33 -3.52
C MET A 325 3.52 -6.64 -2.84
N ILE A 326 4.08 -7.81 -3.21
CA ILE A 326 3.56 -9.12 -2.71
C ILE A 326 4.67 -10.04 -2.19
N TYR A 327 5.92 -9.94 -2.65
CA TYR A 327 6.97 -10.90 -2.27
C TYR A 327 7.19 -10.90 -0.75
N PRO A 328 7.05 -12.06 -0.05
CA PRO A 328 7.05 -12.12 1.41
C PRO A 328 8.29 -11.54 2.09
N GLU A 329 9.46 -11.67 1.45
CA GLU A 329 10.76 -11.16 1.93
C GLU A 329 11.15 -9.81 1.30
N GLY A 330 10.30 -9.23 0.46
CA GLY A 330 10.46 -7.86 -0.05
C GLY A 330 9.97 -6.83 0.97
N PRO A 331 10.23 -5.52 0.75
CA PRO A 331 9.82 -4.48 1.70
C PRO A 331 8.29 -4.32 1.83
N ARG A 332 7.50 -4.95 0.95
CA ARG A 332 6.01 -5.00 0.97
C ARG A 332 5.38 -3.63 1.26
N VAL A 333 5.96 -2.58 0.69
CA VAL A 333 5.69 -1.20 1.05
C VAL A 333 4.22 -0.87 0.86
N ARG A 334 3.60 -1.34 -0.23
CA ARG A 334 2.18 -1.15 -0.44
C ARG A 334 1.32 -1.86 0.59
N ASP A 335 1.57 -3.12 0.89
CA ASP A 335 0.77 -3.82 1.90
C ASP A 335 0.91 -3.12 3.25
N LYS A 336 2.13 -2.75 3.64
CA LYS A 336 2.37 -2.12 4.94
C LYS A 336 1.75 -0.72 5.05
N VAL A 337 1.83 0.10 4.00
CA VAL A 337 1.22 1.44 4.01
C VAL A 337 -0.31 1.36 3.88
N SER A 338 -0.84 0.50 3.00
CA SER A 338 -2.29 0.39 2.74
C SER A 338 -3.11 -0.25 3.88
N HIS A 339 -2.46 -1.04 4.74
CA HIS A 339 -3.09 -1.62 5.94
C HIS A 339 -2.79 -0.81 7.22
N GLY A 340 -2.12 0.33 7.11
CA GLY A 340 -1.74 1.15 8.27
C GLY A 340 -0.73 0.47 9.19
N GLU A 341 0.06 -0.47 8.67
CA GLU A 341 1.07 -1.22 9.43
C GLU A 341 2.42 -0.49 9.45
N ALA A 342 2.65 0.48 8.56
CA ALA A 342 3.87 1.26 8.48
C ALA A 342 3.89 2.45 9.45
N ASN A 343 5.07 2.78 9.97
CA ASN A 343 5.29 4.06 10.64
C ASN A 343 5.33 5.20 9.58
N LEU A 344 4.32 6.06 9.58
CA LEU A 344 4.19 7.16 8.62
C LEU A 344 5.15 8.35 8.89
N GLN A 345 5.72 8.44 10.10
CA GLN A 345 6.74 9.46 10.42
C GLN A 345 8.13 9.07 9.92
N ASP A 346 8.39 7.77 9.74
CA ASP A 346 9.73 7.21 9.47
C ASP A 346 9.87 6.64 8.04
N ILE A 347 9.04 7.06 7.07
CA ILE A 347 9.22 6.60 5.69
C ILE A 347 10.49 7.24 5.09
N PRO A 348 11.51 6.45 4.70
CA PRO A 348 12.77 7.01 4.23
C PRO A 348 12.63 7.70 2.87
N GLU A 349 13.40 8.77 2.67
CA GLU A 349 13.49 9.49 1.39
C GLU A 349 13.88 8.56 0.24
N SER A 350 14.88 7.69 0.45
CA SER A 350 15.33 6.72 -0.54
C SER A 350 14.19 5.78 -0.98
N LEU A 351 13.30 5.41 -0.05
CA LEU A 351 12.16 4.57 -0.38
C LEU A 351 11.11 5.31 -1.21
N ALA A 352 10.81 6.56 -0.84
CA ALA A 352 9.92 7.39 -1.62
C ALA A 352 10.47 7.68 -3.02
N LEU A 353 11.78 7.94 -3.14
CA LEU A 353 12.47 8.08 -4.41
C LEU A 353 12.41 6.80 -5.24
N ALA A 354 12.61 5.62 -4.65
CA ALA A 354 12.50 4.35 -5.38
C ALA A 354 11.09 4.16 -5.99
N VAL A 355 10.03 4.44 -5.21
CA VAL A 355 8.65 4.36 -5.71
C VAL A 355 8.43 5.39 -6.83
N LEU A 356 8.94 6.61 -6.69
CA LEU A 356 8.84 7.64 -7.72
C LEU A 356 9.57 7.23 -9.01
N VAL A 357 10.83 6.75 -8.90
CA VAL A 357 11.62 6.26 -10.03
C VAL A 357 10.90 5.11 -10.73
N ALA A 358 10.29 4.18 -9.99
CA ALA A 358 9.51 3.09 -10.59
C ALA A 358 8.33 3.62 -11.43
N VAL A 359 7.57 4.59 -10.90
CA VAL A 359 6.48 5.23 -11.65
C VAL A 359 7.00 5.96 -12.89
N VAL A 360 8.08 6.73 -12.75
CA VAL A 360 8.69 7.51 -13.84
C VAL A 360 9.27 6.62 -14.93
N MET A 361 9.97 5.55 -14.59
CA MET A 361 10.49 4.57 -15.56
C MET A 361 9.37 3.93 -16.37
N VAL A 362 8.28 3.54 -15.70
CA VAL A 362 7.12 2.95 -16.39
C VAL A 362 6.49 3.96 -17.34
N MET A 363 6.34 5.23 -16.92
CA MET A 363 5.85 6.29 -17.79
C MET A 363 6.75 6.51 -19.01
N TRP A 364 8.07 6.59 -18.79
CA TRP A 364 9.05 6.75 -19.85
C TRP A 364 8.95 5.63 -20.88
N LYS A 365 8.88 4.36 -20.47
CA LYS A 365 8.73 3.21 -21.38
C LYS A 365 7.42 3.22 -22.16
N CYS A 366 6.35 3.77 -21.59
CA CYS A 366 5.04 3.88 -22.25
C CYS A 366 4.92 5.07 -23.19
N SER A 367 5.72 6.11 -22.94
CA SER A 367 5.69 7.33 -23.74
C SER A 367 6.30 7.06 -25.12
N LYS A 368 5.72 7.65 -26.19
CA LYS A 368 6.44 7.82 -27.46
C LYS A 368 7.47 8.95 -27.36
N PHE A 369 8.00 9.22 -26.17
CA PHE A 369 8.94 10.30 -25.93
C PHE A 369 10.25 9.92 -26.63
N THR A 370 10.34 10.32 -27.89
CA THR A 370 11.51 10.12 -28.72
C THR A 370 12.62 10.97 -28.14
N THR A 371 13.65 10.27 -27.69
CA THR A 371 14.99 10.73 -27.36
C THR A 371 15.40 11.97 -28.18
N SER A 372 15.19 13.16 -27.62
CA SER A 372 16.22 14.17 -27.75
C SER A 372 17.34 13.70 -26.82
N ASN A 373 18.50 13.36 -27.39
CA ASN A 373 19.68 12.84 -26.67
C ASN A 373 20.28 13.82 -25.63
N GLU A 374 19.53 14.85 -25.24
CA GLU A 374 19.96 15.95 -24.37
C GLU A 374 19.18 16.04 -23.05
N ASN A 375 18.08 15.30 -22.85
CA ASN A 375 17.33 15.37 -21.58
C ASN A 375 18.05 14.58 -20.47
N GLU A 376 18.51 15.28 -19.44
CA GLU A 376 19.23 14.75 -18.27
C GLU A 376 18.45 13.63 -17.57
N LEU A 377 17.12 13.78 -17.45
CA LEU A 377 16.23 12.77 -16.88
C LEU A 377 16.31 11.44 -17.62
N ILE A 378 16.34 11.45 -18.95
CA ILE A 378 16.42 10.21 -19.73
C ILE A 378 17.78 9.54 -19.54
N LYS A 379 18.85 10.33 -19.45
CA LYS A 379 20.21 9.80 -19.24
C LYS A 379 20.30 9.10 -17.89
N ASP A 380 19.80 9.72 -16.83
CA ASP A 380 19.83 9.16 -15.49
C ASP A 380 18.97 7.88 -15.38
N LEU A 381 17.77 7.89 -15.98
CA LEU A 381 16.91 6.70 -16.03
C LEU A 381 17.54 5.55 -16.83
N ALA A 382 18.20 5.84 -17.95
CA ALA A 382 18.86 4.83 -18.77
C ALA A 382 20.11 4.25 -18.08
N ILE A 383 20.89 5.09 -17.38
CA ILE A 383 22.02 4.64 -16.56
C ILE A 383 21.49 3.72 -15.45
N PHE A 384 20.48 4.15 -14.70
CA PHE A 384 19.89 3.35 -13.64
C PHE A 384 19.33 2.03 -14.16
N GLU A 385 18.58 2.02 -15.27
CA GLU A 385 18.08 0.79 -15.88
C GLU A 385 19.21 -0.18 -16.23
N SER A 386 20.31 0.31 -16.79
CA SER A 386 21.46 -0.53 -17.17
C SER A 386 22.21 -1.13 -15.98
N GLN A 387 22.12 -0.50 -14.80
CA GLN A 387 22.81 -0.91 -13.57
C GLN A 387 21.89 -1.65 -12.59
N TYR A 388 20.58 -1.58 -12.78
CA TYR A 388 19.60 -2.18 -11.89
C TYR A 388 19.62 -3.70 -11.96
N CYS A 389 19.96 -4.33 -10.84
CA CYS A 389 19.78 -5.76 -10.61
C CYS A 389 18.65 -5.96 -9.60
N SER A 390 17.62 -6.74 -9.97
CA SER A 390 16.55 -7.05 -9.01
C SER A 390 17.14 -7.82 -7.83
N ALA A 391 16.88 -7.37 -6.60
CA ALA A 391 17.33 -8.03 -5.38
C ALA A 391 16.32 -9.05 -4.85
N PHE A 392 15.03 -8.86 -5.15
CA PHE A 392 13.92 -9.60 -4.53
C PHE A 392 13.15 -10.50 -5.52
N HIS A 393 13.46 -10.42 -6.81
CA HIS A 393 12.88 -11.33 -7.80
C HIS A 393 13.31 -12.77 -7.50
N PRO A 394 12.43 -13.78 -7.61
CA PRO A 394 12.76 -15.17 -7.28
C PRO A 394 14.03 -15.69 -7.96
N MET A 395 14.26 -15.35 -9.24
CA MET A 395 15.49 -15.72 -9.93
C MET A 395 16.73 -15.05 -9.36
N SER A 396 16.63 -13.80 -8.90
CA SER A 396 17.74 -13.08 -8.29
C SER A 396 18.07 -13.62 -6.91
N ILE A 397 17.06 -13.99 -6.13
CA ILE A 397 17.24 -14.65 -4.83
C ILE A 397 17.86 -16.02 -5.03
N ILE A 398 17.43 -16.78 -6.03
CA ILE A 398 18.06 -18.05 -6.39
C ILE A 398 19.51 -17.80 -6.82
N LYS A 399 19.78 -16.80 -7.67
CA LYS A 399 21.15 -16.40 -8.06
C LYS A 399 22.02 -16.08 -6.85
N GLN A 400 21.54 -15.23 -5.95
CA GLN A 400 22.25 -14.87 -4.72
C GLN A 400 22.48 -16.08 -3.81
N LYS A 401 21.47 -16.94 -3.64
CA LYS A 401 21.60 -18.16 -2.83
C LYS A 401 22.56 -19.17 -3.45
N ILE A 402 22.56 -19.33 -4.77
CA ILE A 402 23.54 -20.16 -5.48
C ILE A 402 24.92 -19.58 -5.27
N VAL A 403 25.14 -18.28 -5.51
CA VAL A 403 26.44 -17.62 -5.26
C VAL A 403 26.89 -17.83 -3.82
N GLN A 404 26.00 -17.66 -2.82
CA GLN A 404 26.33 -17.93 -1.40
C GLN A 404 26.70 -19.39 -1.14
N ILE A 405 26.00 -20.35 -1.75
CA ILE A 405 26.32 -21.77 -1.64
C ILE A 405 27.69 -22.04 -2.28
N LEU A 406 27.95 -21.49 -3.47
CA LEU A 406 29.25 -21.59 -4.12
C LEU A 406 30.36 -20.98 -3.27
N ASP A 407 30.11 -19.87 -2.61
CA ASP A 407 31.04 -19.22 -1.68
C ASP A 407 31.35 -20.08 -0.44
N ILE A 408 30.38 -20.88 0.03
CA ILE A 408 30.55 -21.83 1.15
C ILE A 408 31.32 -23.07 0.67
N VAL A 409 30.94 -23.61 -0.48
CA VAL A 409 31.63 -24.74 -1.14
C VAL A 409 33.08 -24.40 -1.43
N ALA A 410 33.34 -23.17 -1.87
CA ALA A 410 34.68 -22.71 -2.16
C ALA A 410 35.59 -22.62 -0.92
N LYS A 411 34.98 -22.40 0.25
CA LYS A 411 35.70 -22.27 1.52
C LYS A 411 35.81 -23.59 2.28
N LEU A 412 35.18 -24.67 1.78
CA LEU A 412 35.27 -26.01 2.37
C LEU A 412 36.70 -26.57 2.40
N PRO A 413 37.53 -26.43 1.35
CA PRO A 413 38.92 -26.88 1.37
C PRO A 413 39.75 -26.20 2.46
N ASP A 414 39.56 -24.89 2.66
CA ASP A 414 40.26 -24.11 3.69
C ASP A 414 39.80 -24.47 5.12
N ALA A 415 38.54 -24.86 5.28
CA ALA A 415 37.99 -25.32 6.56
C ALA A 415 38.40 -26.77 6.90
N MET A 416 38.81 -27.56 5.91
CA MET A 416 39.17 -28.97 6.04
C MET A 416 40.70 -29.21 5.98
N GLN A 417 41.48 -28.35 6.63
CA GLN A 417 42.92 -28.58 6.79
C GLN A 417 43.19 -29.83 7.64
N TYR A 418 43.69 -30.89 6.99
CA TYR A 418 44.23 -32.07 7.66
C TYR A 418 45.66 -31.79 8.13
N ASP A 419 45.96 -32.11 9.39
CA ASP A 419 47.35 -32.26 9.87
C ASP A 419 47.96 -33.55 9.27
N GLU A 420 49.30 -33.68 9.25
CA GLU A 420 50.05 -34.86 8.79
C GLU A 420 49.63 -36.17 9.49
N THR A 421 48.85 -36.05 10.57
CA THR A 421 48.27 -37.13 11.36
C THR A 421 46.81 -37.49 11.02
N LEU A 422 46.21 -36.87 9.98
CA LEU A 422 44.81 -37.12 9.56
C LEU A 422 43.76 -36.80 10.65
N SER A 423 44.07 -35.90 11.59
CA SER A 423 43.11 -35.45 12.61
C SER A 423 42.49 -34.09 12.24
N LEU A 424 41.18 -34.10 11.96
CA LEU A 424 40.38 -32.90 11.69
C LEU A 424 40.25 -32.04 12.97
N LYS A 425 40.78 -30.81 12.95
CA LYS A 425 40.50 -29.82 14.00
C LYS A 425 39.15 -29.13 13.73
N VAL A 426 38.11 -29.78 14.25
CA VAL A 426 36.77 -29.24 14.57
C VAL A 426 35.95 -28.77 13.38
N LEU A 427 34.83 -29.46 13.10
CA LEU A 427 33.53 -28.84 12.76
C LEU A 427 32.36 -29.84 12.92
N SER A 428 31.18 -29.28 13.21
CA SER A 428 29.80 -29.79 13.35
C SER A 428 29.50 -31.30 13.11
N PRO A 429 28.58 -31.94 13.88
CA PRO A 429 28.19 -33.35 13.75
C PRO A 429 27.71 -33.80 12.36
N THR A 430 27.39 -32.87 11.46
CA THR A 430 26.88 -33.14 10.12
C THR A 430 27.94 -33.76 9.18
N PHE A 431 29.24 -33.67 9.50
CA PHE A 431 30.34 -34.05 8.59
C PHE A 431 31.03 -35.39 8.89
N GLU A 432 30.58 -36.17 9.87
CA GLU A 432 31.18 -37.49 10.16
C GLU A 432 31.00 -38.54 9.05
N LEU A 433 30.16 -38.27 8.04
CA LEU A 433 29.90 -39.18 6.91
C LEU A 433 30.99 -39.20 5.84
N CYS A 434 31.89 -38.21 5.79
CA CYS A 434 32.89 -38.09 4.71
C CYS A 434 34.26 -38.67 5.06
N LYS A 435 34.34 -39.55 6.07
CA LYS A 435 35.62 -39.93 6.70
C LYS A 435 36.41 -41.02 5.94
N GLU A 436 35.82 -41.70 4.96
CA GLU A 436 36.41 -42.96 4.46
C GLU A 436 36.65 -43.06 2.95
N ASP A 437 36.27 -42.09 2.11
CA ASP A 437 36.44 -42.28 0.67
C ASP A 437 36.90 -41.01 -0.08
N ARG A 438 38.19 -41.02 -0.46
CA ARG A 438 38.82 -39.96 -1.24
C ARG A 438 38.25 -39.89 -2.67
N GLU A 439 37.86 -41.03 -3.24
CA GLU A 439 37.27 -41.11 -4.58
C GLU A 439 35.91 -40.41 -4.62
N MET A 440 35.05 -40.66 -3.62
CA MET A 440 33.76 -40.00 -3.50
C MET A 440 33.92 -38.47 -3.35
N PHE A 441 34.97 -38.01 -2.66
CA PHE A 441 35.23 -36.58 -2.50
C PHE A 441 35.71 -35.93 -3.80
N GLU A 442 36.64 -36.56 -4.51
CA GLU A 442 37.11 -36.10 -5.82
C GLU A 442 35.95 -36.09 -6.85
N GLU A 443 35.01 -37.04 -6.75
CA GLU A 443 33.81 -37.10 -7.59
C GLU A 443 32.79 -36.00 -7.24
N ILE A 444 32.53 -35.74 -5.95
CA ILE A 444 31.67 -34.62 -5.52
C ILE A 444 32.27 -33.28 -5.96
N GLN A 445 33.59 -33.12 -5.84
CA GLN A 445 34.28 -31.91 -6.30
C GLN A 445 34.13 -31.74 -7.81
N SER A 446 34.39 -32.79 -8.61
CA SER A 446 34.23 -32.76 -10.06
C SER A 446 32.79 -32.44 -10.48
N VAL A 447 31.80 -33.08 -9.86
CA VAL A 447 30.38 -32.82 -10.17
C VAL A 447 29.99 -31.40 -9.80
N THR A 448 30.55 -30.86 -8.72
CA THR A 448 30.27 -29.48 -8.29
C THR A 448 30.92 -28.47 -9.22
N GLU A 449 32.17 -28.69 -9.64
CA GLU A 449 32.87 -27.86 -10.64
C GLU A 449 32.13 -27.86 -11.99
N ASP A 450 31.66 -29.02 -12.45
CA ASP A 450 30.87 -29.15 -13.68
C ASP A 450 29.52 -28.44 -13.57
N LEU A 451 28.84 -28.55 -12.41
CA LEU A 451 27.58 -27.85 -12.15
C LEU A 451 27.80 -26.33 -12.14
N VAL A 452 28.89 -25.85 -11.53
CA VAL A 452 29.28 -24.44 -11.51
C VAL A 452 29.54 -23.91 -12.91
N LEU A 453 30.31 -24.65 -13.71
CA LEU A 453 30.61 -24.30 -15.10
C LEU A 453 29.34 -24.25 -15.95
N PHE A 454 28.44 -25.22 -15.78
CA PHE A 454 27.16 -25.26 -16.48
C PHE A 454 26.27 -24.05 -16.11
N ILE A 455 26.15 -23.74 -14.80
CA ILE A 455 25.37 -22.59 -14.33
C ILE A 455 25.98 -21.28 -14.83
N CYS A 456 27.31 -21.14 -14.80
CA CYS A 456 27.99 -19.94 -15.28
C CYS A 456 27.80 -19.72 -16.79
N GLN A 457 27.84 -20.79 -17.58
CA GLN A 457 27.61 -20.75 -19.02
C GLN A 457 26.15 -20.42 -19.37
N ASP A 458 25.18 -21.03 -18.69
CA ASP A 458 23.76 -20.82 -18.97
C ASP A 458 23.29 -19.43 -18.53
N TRP A 459 23.96 -18.83 -17.54
CA TRP A 459 23.58 -17.53 -16.96
C TRP A 459 24.49 -16.36 -17.36
N ASP A 460 25.39 -16.57 -18.33
CA ASP A 460 26.30 -15.57 -18.88
C ASP A 460 27.20 -14.89 -17.82
N ILE A 461 27.60 -15.66 -16.81
CA ILE A 461 28.51 -15.22 -15.74
C ILE A 461 29.94 -15.52 -16.18
N GLN A 462 30.74 -14.47 -16.45
CA GLN A 462 32.15 -14.63 -16.83
C GLN A 462 33.05 -14.83 -15.61
N LEU A 463 33.29 -16.09 -15.23
CA LEU A 463 34.38 -16.47 -14.33
C LEU A 463 35.48 -17.18 -15.14
N THR A 464 36.75 -16.84 -14.89
CA THR A 464 37.88 -17.50 -15.56
C THR A 464 38.25 -18.82 -14.87
N PRO A 465 38.77 -19.83 -15.59
CA PRO A 465 39.20 -21.11 -14.98
C PRO A 465 40.27 -20.97 -13.88
N LYS A 466 40.98 -19.84 -13.83
CA LYS A 466 41.93 -19.50 -12.75
C LYS A 466 41.26 -18.92 -11.50
N GLU A 467 40.06 -18.37 -11.63
CA GLU A 467 39.24 -17.93 -10.50
C GLU A 467 38.49 -19.13 -9.90
N ILE A 468 38.03 -20.08 -10.72
CA ILE A 468 37.41 -21.34 -10.27
C ILE A 468 38.37 -22.17 -9.39
N ASN A 469 39.68 -22.20 -9.69
CA ASN A 469 40.70 -22.92 -8.91
C ASN A 469 41.22 -22.19 -7.64
N LYS A 470 40.71 -20.98 -7.37
CA LYS A 470 40.98 -20.22 -6.13
C LYS A 470 39.77 -20.17 -5.20
N TRP A 471 38.67 -20.72 -5.68
CA TRP A 471 37.51 -21.17 -4.95
C TRP A 471 37.73 -22.66 -4.70
#